data_AF-A0A7G8BTT2-F1
#
_entry.id   AF-A0A7G8BTT2-F1
#
_cell.length_a   1.000
_cell.length_b   1.000
_cell.length_c   1.000
_cell.angle_alpha   90.00
_cell.angle_beta   90.00
_cell.angle_gamma   90.00
#
_symmetry.space_group_name_H-M   'P 1'
#
loop_
_entity.id
_entity.type
_entity.pdbx_description
1 polymer ?
#
loop_
_entity_poly.entity_id
_entity_poly.type
_entity_poly.pdbx_seq_one_letter_code
_entity_poly.pdbx_strand_id
1 'polypeptide(L)'
;MTVALQTAPSKTRLYTGYVLSTLAIFFLVMDACMKFTTNPQVIAAQTQLGWPMQLSPAIAILALICTALYALPATSVLGALLLTGYLGGAIALHLRVDNPLFSHTLFPVYVALFIWGGLWLRNATLREVLPLASHPIANTTSQKQLWTGYIVTAISALLILFTAVMKFVYVPKPGEPILFPQHHIHHLAYIEILCTILYLLPSTSFLGATLLVSYLGGATCINLREGQPLGTSLITVVIGIVVMAGPWLLDSRLRRLFPIRSTSR
;
A
#
# COMPACT_ATOMS: atom_id res chain seq x y z
N MET A 1 -33.82 -24.91 -7.60
CA MET A 1 -33.07 -23.98 -6.71
C MET A 1 -32.00 -24.78 -5.98
N THR A 2 -30.76 -24.75 -6.44
CA THR A 2 -29.63 -25.39 -5.72
C THR A 2 -29.05 -24.38 -4.74
N VAL A 3 -29.34 -24.56 -3.45
CA VAL A 3 -28.67 -23.81 -2.38
C VAL A 3 -27.21 -24.23 -2.39
N ALA A 4 -26.32 -23.37 -2.88
CA ALA A 4 -24.89 -23.60 -2.75
C ALA A 4 -24.54 -23.53 -1.26
N LEU A 5 -24.21 -24.67 -0.66
CA LEU A 5 -23.72 -24.73 0.71
C LEU A 5 -22.40 -23.96 0.78
N GLN A 6 -22.45 -22.78 1.40
CA GLN A 6 -21.27 -21.97 1.65
C GLN A 6 -20.41 -22.72 2.69
N THR A 7 -19.41 -23.45 2.22
CA THR A 7 -18.55 -24.26 3.07
C THR A 7 -17.82 -23.35 4.05
N ALA A 8 -18.03 -23.60 5.35
CA ALA A 8 -17.32 -22.87 6.40
C ALA A 8 -15.80 -23.01 6.17
N PRO A 9 -15.02 -21.93 6.34
CA PRO A 9 -13.58 -21.99 6.14
C PRO A 9 -12.97 -23.05 7.07
N SER A 10 -12.03 -23.85 6.56
CA SER A 10 -11.36 -24.86 7.37
C SER A 10 -10.67 -24.22 8.57
N LYS A 11 -10.68 -24.90 9.72
CA LYS A 11 -10.01 -24.42 10.95
C LYS A 11 -8.55 -24.07 10.67
N THR A 12 -7.85 -24.91 9.90
CA THR A 12 -6.46 -24.70 9.47
C THR A 12 -6.29 -23.36 8.77
N ARG A 13 -7.15 -23.01 7.80
CA ARG A 13 -7.07 -21.73 7.08
C ARG A 13 -7.16 -20.53 8.04
N LEU A 14 -8.10 -20.57 8.99
CA LEU A 14 -8.27 -19.50 9.96
C LEU A 14 -7.06 -19.36 10.87
N TYR A 15 -6.55 -20.47 11.42
CA TYR A 15 -5.36 -20.46 12.27
C TYR A 15 -4.11 -19.95 11.54
N THR A 16 -3.86 -20.41 10.32
CA THR A 16 -2.76 -19.88 9.49
C THR A 16 -2.92 -18.37 9.29
N GLY A 17 -4.13 -17.91 9.02
CA GLY A 17 -4.42 -16.48 8.88
C GLY A 17 -4.10 -15.68 10.14
N TYR A 18 -4.47 -16.18 11.33
CA TYR A 18 -4.14 -15.54 12.59
C TYR A 18 -2.64 -15.53 12.86
N VAL A 19 -1.94 -16.64 12.63
CA VAL A 19 -0.49 -16.73 12.83
C VAL A 19 0.24 -15.69 11.97
N LEU A 20 -0.06 -15.61 10.67
CA LEU A 20 0.55 -14.63 9.78
C LEU A 20 0.29 -13.19 10.23
N SER A 21 -0.95 -12.87 10.62
CA SER A 21 -1.31 -11.54 11.12
C SER A 21 -0.62 -11.20 12.44
N THR A 22 -0.54 -12.14 13.38
CA THR A 22 0.15 -11.94 14.66
C THR A 22 1.64 -11.73 14.45
N LEU A 23 2.28 -12.50 13.56
CA LEU A 23 3.69 -12.31 13.22
C LEU A 23 3.94 -10.92 12.62
N ALA A 24 3.10 -10.47 11.69
CA ALA A 24 3.20 -9.14 11.11
C ALA A 24 3.01 -8.04 12.16
N ILE A 25 2.00 -8.14 13.03
CA ILE A 25 1.73 -7.17 14.10
C ILE A 25 2.91 -7.11 15.07
N PHE A 26 3.40 -8.26 15.54
CA PHE A 26 4.52 -8.33 16.47
C PHE A 26 5.77 -7.68 15.87
N PHE A 27 6.09 -8.02 14.63
CA PHE A 27 7.21 -7.43 13.90
C PHE A 27 7.09 -5.90 13.79
N LEU A 28 5.93 -5.39 13.34
CA LEU A 28 5.71 -3.95 13.14
C LEU A 28 5.72 -3.17 14.46
N VAL A 29 5.14 -3.72 15.53
CA VAL A 29 5.20 -3.09 16.86
C VAL A 29 6.63 -3.02 17.35
N MET A 30 7.39 -4.12 17.25
CA MET A 30 8.81 -4.13 17.62
C MET A 30 9.61 -3.11 16.80
N ASP A 31 9.47 -3.12 15.48
CA ASP A 31 10.14 -2.20 14.55
C ASP A 31 9.82 -0.72 14.85
N ALA A 32 8.57 -0.41 15.19
CA ALA A 32 8.18 0.94 15.58
C ALA A 32 8.71 1.32 16.97
N CYS A 33 8.61 0.42 17.96
CA CYS A 33 9.11 0.66 19.32
C CYS A 33 10.62 0.93 19.33
N MET A 34 11.40 0.20 18.54
CA MET A 34 12.85 0.41 18.43
C MET A 34 13.22 1.83 17.96
N LYS A 35 12.37 2.48 17.15
CA LYS A 35 12.60 3.84 16.66
C LYS A 35 12.45 4.94 17.72
N PHE A 36 11.89 4.64 18.89
CA PHE A 36 11.89 5.55 20.05
C PHE A 36 13.13 5.38 20.93
N THR A 37 13.93 4.35 20.70
CA THR A 37 15.13 4.08 21.49
C THR A 37 16.33 4.82 20.95
N THR A 38 17.29 5.12 21.82
CA THR A 38 18.61 5.65 21.45
C THR A 38 19.60 4.53 21.12
N ASN A 39 19.12 3.36 20.69
CA ASN A 39 19.97 2.21 20.35
C ASN A 39 20.94 2.59 19.22
N PRO A 40 22.27 2.47 19.43
CA PRO A 40 23.27 2.83 18.42
C PRO A 40 23.07 2.13 17.08
N GLN A 41 22.60 0.89 17.06
CA GLN A 41 22.34 0.14 15.83
C GLN A 41 21.18 0.75 15.03
N VAL A 42 20.11 1.18 15.72
CA VAL A 42 18.94 1.81 15.09
C VAL A 42 19.30 3.18 14.51
N ILE A 43 20.11 3.96 15.24
CA ILE A 43 20.60 5.26 14.78
C ILE A 43 21.52 5.09 13.56
N ALA A 44 22.44 4.13 13.61
CA ALA A 44 23.36 3.84 12.50
C ALA A 44 22.58 3.40 11.25
N ALA A 45 21.60 2.52 11.38
CA ALA A 45 20.76 2.09 10.26
C ALA A 45 19.96 3.25 9.64
N GLN A 46 19.36 4.12 10.45
CA GLN A 46 18.61 5.28 9.95
C GLN A 46 19.52 6.31 9.28
N THR A 47 20.73 6.50 9.82
CA THR A 47 21.73 7.40 9.25
C THR A 47 22.23 6.86 7.89
N GLN A 48 22.45 5.56 7.76
CA GLN A 48 22.76 4.91 6.48
C GLN A 48 21.66 5.13 5.43
N LEU A 49 20.39 5.05 5.86
CA LEU A 49 19.23 5.36 5.01
C LEU A 49 19.03 6.87 4.80
N GLY A 50 19.88 7.71 5.38
CA GLY A 50 19.80 9.17 5.31
C GLY A 50 18.46 9.70 5.82
N TRP A 51 17.83 9.00 6.77
CA TRP A 51 16.56 9.38 7.37
C TRP A 51 16.78 10.41 8.48
N PRO A 52 16.07 11.56 8.50
CA PRO A 52 16.23 12.56 9.54
C PRO A 52 15.76 12.01 10.90
N MET A 53 16.66 11.96 11.88
CA MET A 53 16.37 11.41 13.22
C MET A 53 15.24 12.14 13.95
N GLN A 54 15.00 13.41 13.63
CA GLN A 54 13.90 14.22 14.15
C GLN A 54 12.53 13.70 13.69
N LEU A 55 12.47 13.01 12.55
CA LEU A 55 11.24 12.40 12.02
C LEU A 55 11.03 10.96 12.50
N SER A 56 12.03 10.33 13.14
CA SER A 56 11.95 8.95 13.63
C SER A 56 10.78 8.71 14.59
N PRO A 57 10.47 9.59 15.56
CA PRO A 57 9.31 9.40 16.42
C PRO A 57 7.98 9.49 15.64
N ALA A 58 7.88 10.41 14.68
CA ALA A 58 6.66 10.60 13.89
C ALA A 58 6.35 9.38 13.01
N ILE A 59 7.35 8.83 12.33
CA ILE A 59 7.19 7.62 11.50
C ILE A 59 6.91 6.37 12.36
N ALA A 60 7.43 6.32 13.59
CA ALA A 60 7.13 5.27 14.55
C ALA A 60 5.68 5.33 15.05
N ILE A 61 5.18 6.53 15.40
CA ILE A 61 3.77 6.75 15.78
C ILE A 61 2.86 6.37 14.62
N LEU A 62 3.19 6.77 13.38
CA LEU A 62 2.43 6.40 12.19
C LEU A 62 2.35 4.88 12.04
N ALA A 63 3.48 4.18 12.16
CA ALA A 63 3.53 2.71 12.09
C ALA A 63 2.64 2.05 13.15
N LEU A 64 2.67 2.55 14.39
CA LEU A 64 1.84 2.04 15.48
C LEU A 64 0.34 2.27 15.23
N ILE A 65 -0.05 3.45 14.74
CA ILE A 65 -1.45 3.75 14.39
C ILE A 65 -1.92 2.81 13.27
N CYS A 66 -1.15 2.67 12.20
CA CYS A 66 -1.48 1.78 11.09
C CYS A 66 -1.58 0.32 11.54
N THR A 67 -0.68 -0.12 12.44
CA THR A 67 -0.69 -1.47 13.01
C THR A 67 -1.87 -1.70 13.92
N ALA A 68 -2.24 -0.72 14.75
CA ALA A 68 -3.44 -0.79 15.59
C ALA A 68 -4.71 -0.90 14.74
N LEU A 69 -4.82 -0.10 13.67
CA LEU A 69 -5.92 -0.20 12.71
C LEU A 69 -5.95 -1.57 12.02
N TYR A 70 -4.80 -2.17 11.72
CA TYR A 70 -4.71 -3.51 11.13
C TYR A 70 -5.15 -4.62 12.12
N ALA A 71 -4.77 -4.48 13.39
CA ALA A 71 -5.08 -5.44 14.44
C ALA A 71 -6.58 -5.48 14.77
N LEU A 72 -7.26 -4.34 14.68
CA LEU A 72 -8.69 -4.22 14.92
C LEU A 72 -9.49 -4.84 13.76
N PRO A 73 -10.35 -5.86 14.00
CA PRO A 73 -11.08 -6.54 12.92
C PRO A 73 -11.89 -5.59 12.03
N ALA A 74 -12.52 -4.57 12.64
CA ALA A 74 -13.36 -3.59 11.97
C ALA A 74 -12.61 -2.69 10.97
N THR A 75 -11.32 -2.44 11.21
CA THR A 75 -10.47 -1.55 10.39
C THR A 75 -9.33 -2.27 9.70
N SER A 76 -9.28 -3.60 9.79
CA SER A 76 -8.14 -4.42 9.36
C SER A 76 -7.71 -4.18 7.91
N VAL A 77 -8.66 -4.01 6.99
CA VAL A 77 -8.37 -3.70 5.57
C VAL A 77 -7.79 -2.30 5.41
N LEU A 78 -8.32 -1.31 6.14
CA LEU A 78 -7.79 0.06 6.13
C LEU A 78 -6.36 0.08 6.70
N GLY A 79 -6.12 -0.60 7.83
CA GLY A 79 -4.79 -0.76 8.39
C GLY A 79 -3.83 -1.43 7.42
N ALA A 80 -4.25 -2.48 6.72
CA ALA A 80 -3.44 -3.14 5.69
C ALA A 80 -3.06 -2.20 4.54
N LEU A 81 -3.99 -1.36 4.06
CA LEU A 81 -3.72 -0.35 3.03
C LEU A 81 -2.73 0.72 3.51
N LEU A 82 -2.93 1.24 4.71
CA LEU A 82 -2.01 2.24 5.29
C LEU A 82 -0.61 1.67 5.52
N LEU A 83 -0.53 0.44 6.02
CA LEU A 83 0.73 -0.29 6.15
C LEU A 83 1.38 -0.56 4.79
N THR A 84 0.60 -0.77 3.74
CA THR A 84 1.14 -0.93 2.37
C THR A 84 1.83 0.35 1.90
N GLY A 85 1.20 1.52 2.12
CA GLY A 85 1.84 2.82 1.87
C GLY A 85 3.12 3.02 2.71
N TYR A 86 3.06 2.67 4.00
CA TYR A 86 4.20 2.74 4.91
C TYR A 86 5.38 1.87 4.45
N LEU A 87 5.11 0.61 4.08
CA LEU A 87 6.11 -0.34 3.61
C LEU A 87 6.69 0.08 2.26
N GLY A 88 5.90 0.74 1.39
CA GLY A 88 6.40 1.39 0.18
C GLY A 88 7.47 2.46 0.46
N GLY A 89 7.32 3.22 1.56
CA GLY A 89 8.34 4.13 2.08
C GLY A 89 9.66 3.41 2.41
N ALA A 90 9.57 2.29 3.13
CA ALA A 90 10.75 1.49 3.48
C ALA A 90 11.47 0.92 2.24
N ILE A 91 10.72 0.45 1.24
CA ILE A 91 11.29 -0.02 -0.04
C ILE A 91 12.02 1.13 -0.73
N ALA A 92 11.41 2.32 -0.80
CA ALA A 92 12.01 3.48 -1.44
C ALA A 92 13.34 3.90 -0.78
N LEU A 93 13.41 3.89 0.56
CA LEU A 93 14.64 4.20 1.29
C LEU A 93 15.78 3.22 0.99
N HIS A 94 15.48 1.91 0.93
CA HIS A 94 16.48 0.90 0.61
C HIS A 94 16.92 0.92 -0.84
N LEU A 95 15.98 1.12 -1.78
CA LEU A 95 16.27 1.21 -3.21
C LEU A 95 17.17 2.41 -3.51
N ARG A 96 16.99 3.53 -2.81
CA ARG A 96 17.79 4.75 -2.97
C ARG A 96 19.28 4.54 -2.67
N VAL A 97 19.59 3.70 -1.68
CA VAL A 97 20.98 3.47 -1.23
C VAL A 97 21.59 2.19 -1.81
N ASP A 98 20.97 1.60 -2.84
CA ASP A 98 21.42 0.36 -3.47
C ASP A 98 21.60 -0.80 -2.50
N ASN A 99 20.77 -0.86 -1.45
CA ASN A 99 20.82 -1.98 -0.52
C ASN A 99 20.45 -3.30 -1.23
N PRO A 100 20.98 -4.45 -0.76
CA PRO A 100 20.77 -5.71 -1.43
C PRO A 100 19.29 -6.08 -1.54
N LEU A 101 18.87 -6.48 -2.74
CA LEU A 101 17.46 -6.66 -3.10
C LEU A 101 16.73 -7.63 -2.17
N PHE A 102 17.24 -8.85 -1.99
CA PHE A 102 16.53 -9.91 -1.28
C PHE A 102 16.51 -9.77 0.25
N SER A 103 17.44 -9.02 0.83
CA SER A 103 17.56 -8.92 2.29
C SER A 103 16.96 -7.64 2.86
N HIS A 104 17.12 -6.50 2.19
CA HIS A 104 16.68 -5.20 2.70
C HIS A 104 15.51 -4.67 1.89
N THR A 105 15.65 -4.62 0.56
CA THR A 105 14.67 -3.94 -0.31
C THR A 105 13.37 -4.72 -0.44
N LEU A 106 13.42 -6.06 -0.53
CA LEU A 106 12.24 -6.92 -0.60
C LEU A 106 11.69 -7.33 0.77
N PHE A 107 12.40 -7.06 1.85
CA PHE A 107 11.93 -7.42 3.18
C PHE A 107 10.56 -6.80 3.54
N PRO A 108 10.29 -5.50 3.26
CA PRO A 108 8.95 -4.94 3.41
C PRO A 108 7.86 -5.65 2.58
N VAL A 109 8.23 -6.23 1.43
CA VAL A 109 7.30 -7.04 0.60
C VAL A 109 6.91 -8.32 1.33
N TYR A 110 7.85 -8.99 2.00
CA TYR A 110 7.56 -10.18 2.79
C TYR A 110 6.60 -9.88 3.96
N VAL A 111 6.80 -8.73 4.61
CA VAL A 111 5.87 -8.25 5.67
C VAL A 111 4.49 -7.96 5.08
N ALA A 112 4.42 -7.29 3.92
CA ALA A 112 3.14 -7.05 3.23
C ALA A 112 2.41 -8.36 2.87
N LEU A 113 3.15 -9.39 2.45
CA LEU A 113 2.57 -10.72 2.19
C LEU A 113 1.98 -11.36 3.45
N PHE A 114 2.58 -11.17 4.62
CA PHE A 114 2.00 -11.65 5.89
C PHE A 114 0.76 -10.86 6.27
N ILE A 115 0.78 -9.54 6.11
CA ILE A 115 -0.37 -8.65 6.38
C ILE A 115 -1.57 -9.06 5.51
N TRP A 116 -1.38 -9.07 4.19
CA TRP A 116 -2.46 -9.33 3.23
C TRP A 116 -2.82 -10.81 3.17
N GLY A 117 -1.85 -11.72 3.24
CA GLY A 117 -2.10 -13.16 3.28
C GLY A 117 -2.86 -13.59 4.53
N GLY A 118 -2.45 -13.09 5.70
CA GLY A 118 -3.16 -13.33 6.96
C GLY A 118 -4.59 -12.80 6.93
N LEU A 119 -4.80 -11.63 6.32
CA LEU A 119 -6.14 -11.04 6.17
C LEU A 119 -7.00 -11.80 5.15
N TRP A 120 -6.43 -12.18 4.00
CA TRP A 120 -7.12 -12.93 2.94
C TRP A 120 -7.59 -14.30 3.42
N LEU A 121 -6.83 -14.97 4.29
CA LEU A 121 -7.24 -16.26 4.87
C LEU A 121 -8.41 -16.11 5.86
N ARG A 122 -8.50 -14.99 6.58
CA ARG A 122 -9.54 -14.74 7.61
C ARG A 122 -10.80 -14.07 7.06
N ASN A 123 -10.68 -13.19 6.07
CA ASN A 123 -11.77 -12.35 5.58
C ASN A 123 -12.34 -12.89 4.25
N ALA A 124 -13.59 -13.38 4.28
CA ALA A 124 -14.26 -13.90 3.10
C ALA A 124 -14.51 -12.83 2.01
N THR A 125 -14.96 -11.65 2.42
CA THR A 125 -15.20 -10.51 1.52
C THR A 125 -13.94 -10.10 0.77
N LEU A 126 -12.78 -10.13 1.44
CA LEU A 126 -11.50 -9.80 0.79
C LEU A 126 -11.15 -10.82 -0.31
N ARG A 127 -11.51 -12.09 -0.15
CA ARG A 127 -11.32 -13.11 -1.19
C ARG A 127 -12.23 -12.93 -2.39
N GLU A 128 -13.41 -12.35 -2.19
CA GLU A 128 -14.30 -12.00 -3.30
C GLU A 128 -13.73 -10.86 -4.15
N VAL A 129 -13.04 -9.91 -3.52
CA VAL A 129 -12.40 -8.76 -4.17
C VAL A 129 -11.06 -9.11 -4.82
N LEU A 130 -10.28 -9.99 -4.17
CA LEU A 130 -9.03 -10.54 -4.68
C LEU A 130 -9.18 -12.05 -4.94
N PRO A 131 -9.99 -12.43 -5.95
CA PRO A 131 -10.23 -13.83 -6.22
C PRO A 131 -9.06 -14.46 -6.97
N LEU A 132 -8.72 -15.70 -6.63
CA LEU A 132 -7.73 -16.49 -7.37
C LEU A 132 -8.30 -17.00 -8.72
N ALA A 133 -9.62 -16.88 -8.94
CA ALA A 133 -10.32 -17.27 -10.16
C ALA A 133 -11.45 -16.27 -10.48
N SER A 134 -11.63 -15.94 -11.76
CA SER A 134 -12.64 -14.97 -12.20
C SER A 134 -14.06 -15.54 -12.09
N HIS A 135 -14.93 -14.83 -11.37
CA HIS A 135 -16.38 -15.07 -11.39
C HIS A 135 -17.09 -13.82 -11.93
N PRO A 136 -17.84 -13.91 -13.04
CA PRO A 136 -18.70 -12.83 -13.51
C PRO A 136 -19.84 -12.62 -12.51
N ILE A 137 -20.01 -11.42 -11.99
CA ILE A 137 -21.09 -11.08 -11.06
C ILE A 137 -21.73 -9.76 -11.49
N ALA A 138 -23.06 -9.68 -11.40
CA ALA A 138 -23.82 -8.48 -11.72
C ALA A 138 -23.55 -7.37 -10.68
N ASN A 139 -22.97 -6.25 -11.12
CA ASN A 139 -22.81 -5.06 -10.29
C ASN A 139 -24.14 -4.30 -10.18
N THR A 140 -24.59 -4.02 -8.95
CA THR A 140 -25.82 -3.25 -8.67
C THR A 140 -25.57 -1.74 -8.62
N THR A 141 -24.54 -1.23 -9.30
CA THR A 141 -24.09 0.16 -9.20
C THR A 141 -24.87 1.05 -10.17
N SER A 142 -25.30 2.24 -9.72
CA SER A 142 -25.98 3.22 -10.59
C SER A 142 -25.09 3.66 -11.76
N GLN A 143 -25.68 3.88 -12.94
CA GLN A 143 -24.96 4.32 -14.14
C GLN A 143 -24.15 5.61 -13.92
N LYS A 144 -24.71 6.60 -13.19
CA LYS A 144 -23.98 7.84 -12.86
C LYS A 144 -22.72 7.55 -12.05
N GLN A 145 -22.82 6.65 -11.07
CA GLN A 145 -21.70 6.28 -10.21
C GLN A 145 -20.63 5.49 -10.96
N LEU A 146 -21.02 4.63 -11.91
CA LEU A 146 -20.06 3.94 -12.78
C LEU A 146 -19.25 4.93 -13.62
N TRP A 147 -19.92 5.91 -14.23
CA TRP A 147 -19.24 6.97 -14.98
C TRP A 147 -18.27 7.77 -14.10
N THR A 148 -18.68 8.14 -12.88
CA THR A 148 -17.77 8.81 -11.92
C THR A 148 -16.56 7.93 -11.62
N GLY A 149 -16.76 6.63 -11.36
CA GLY A 149 -15.68 5.68 -11.10
C GLY A 149 -14.68 5.57 -12.27
N TYR A 150 -15.18 5.47 -13.51
CA TYR A 150 -14.34 5.42 -14.70
C TYR A 150 -13.55 6.72 -14.92
N ILE A 151 -14.18 7.88 -14.73
CA ILE A 151 -13.51 9.18 -14.87
C ILE A 151 -12.38 9.32 -13.83
N VAL A 152 -12.67 9.03 -12.55
CA VAL A 152 -11.67 9.09 -11.47
C VAL A 152 -10.50 8.14 -11.74
N THR A 153 -10.80 6.92 -12.20
CA THR A 153 -9.78 5.92 -12.55
C THR A 153 -8.94 6.37 -13.74
N ALA A 154 -9.57 6.86 -14.81
CA ALA A 154 -8.89 7.31 -16.02
C ALA A 154 -7.98 8.51 -15.76
N ILE A 155 -8.46 9.50 -14.99
CA ILE A 155 -7.67 10.69 -14.62
C ILE A 155 -6.45 10.27 -13.79
N SER A 156 -6.65 9.43 -12.77
CA SER A 156 -5.56 8.94 -11.93
C SER A 156 -4.52 8.18 -12.75
N ALA A 157 -4.97 7.28 -13.62
CA ALA A 157 -4.09 6.51 -14.51
C ALA A 157 -3.33 7.42 -15.47
N LEU A 158 -3.96 8.44 -16.05
CA LEU A 158 -3.29 9.39 -16.95
C LEU A 158 -2.21 10.18 -16.22
N LEU A 159 -2.50 10.69 -15.02
CA LEU A 159 -1.52 11.43 -14.21
C LEU A 159 -0.32 10.54 -13.85
N ILE A 160 -0.58 9.29 -13.45
CA ILE A 160 0.47 8.33 -13.10
C ILE A 160 1.27 7.92 -14.36
N LEU A 161 0.63 7.65 -15.49
CA LEU A 161 1.36 7.32 -16.72
C LEU A 161 2.20 8.51 -17.21
N PHE A 162 1.70 9.74 -17.04
CA PHE A 162 2.48 10.93 -17.32
C PHE A 162 3.74 10.98 -16.45
N THR A 163 3.64 10.73 -15.14
CA THR A 163 4.82 10.68 -14.26
C THR A 163 5.78 9.54 -14.62
N ALA A 164 5.30 8.45 -15.24
CA ALA A 164 6.14 7.33 -15.66
C ALA A 164 6.90 7.69 -16.93
N VAL A 165 6.22 8.31 -17.90
CA VAL A 165 6.83 8.79 -19.15
C VAL A 165 7.93 9.80 -18.85
N MET A 166 7.70 10.72 -17.92
CA MET A 166 8.70 11.71 -17.51
C MET A 166 9.99 11.09 -16.94
N LYS A 167 9.95 9.85 -16.43
CA LYS A 167 11.14 9.14 -15.94
C LYS A 167 12.03 8.59 -17.05
N PHE A 168 11.49 8.30 -18.23
CA PHE A 168 12.29 7.84 -19.39
C PHE A 168 13.06 8.97 -20.07
N VAL A 169 12.57 10.21 -19.93
CA VAL A 169 13.23 11.42 -20.45
C VAL A 169 13.95 12.20 -19.34
N TYR A 170 14.02 11.64 -18.13
CA TYR A 170 14.65 12.31 -17.01
C TYR A 170 16.16 12.43 -17.25
N VAL A 171 16.64 13.67 -17.19
CA VAL A 171 18.06 14.00 -17.21
C VAL A 171 18.38 14.66 -15.87
N PRO A 172 19.28 14.09 -15.05
CA PRO A 172 19.69 14.72 -13.81
C PRO A 172 20.32 16.09 -14.09
N LYS A 173 19.85 17.11 -13.40
CA LYS A 173 20.40 18.45 -13.54
C LYS A 173 21.73 18.56 -12.78
N PRO A 174 22.74 19.24 -13.35
CA PRO A 174 24.00 19.47 -12.65
C PRO A 174 23.77 20.21 -11.33
N GLY A 175 24.31 19.66 -10.23
CA GLY A 175 24.23 20.28 -8.91
C GLY A 175 22.97 19.97 -8.10
N GLU A 176 21.98 19.25 -8.66
CA GLU A 176 20.84 18.77 -7.88
C GLU A 176 21.17 17.44 -7.17
N PRO A 177 20.69 17.21 -5.93
CA PRO A 177 20.86 15.94 -5.23
C PRO A 177 20.26 14.78 -6.02
N ILE A 178 21.03 13.70 -6.18
CA ILE A 178 20.54 12.48 -6.83
C ILE A 178 19.55 11.78 -5.89
N LEU A 179 18.27 11.79 -6.30
CA LEU A 179 17.17 11.23 -5.51
C LEU A 179 17.18 9.70 -5.49
N PHE A 180 17.51 9.09 -6.63
CA PHE A 180 17.71 7.65 -6.81
C PHE A 180 18.87 7.43 -7.78
N PRO A 181 19.63 6.34 -7.63
CA PRO A 181 20.61 5.92 -8.63
C PRO A 181 19.99 5.86 -10.03
N GLN A 182 20.70 6.36 -11.05
CA GLN A 182 20.15 6.53 -12.40
C GLN A 182 19.56 5.24 -12.98
N HIS A 183 20.19 4.10 -12.67
CA HIS A 183 19.74 2.79 -13.14
C HIS A 183 18.37 2.39 -12.57
N HIS A 184 17.96 2.93 -11.41
CA HIS A 184 16.63 2.68 -10.83
C HIS A 184 15.52 3.54 -11.41
N ILE A 185 15.83 4.64 -12.08
CA ILE A 185 14.82 5.59 -12.57
C ILE A 185 13.89 4.92 -13.60
N HIS A 186 14.46 4.13 -14.51
CA HIS A 186 13.66 3.36 -15.47
C HIS A 186 12.93 2.19 -14.80
N HIS A 187 13.53 1.53 -13.79
CA HIS A 187 12.84 0.50 -13.01
C HIS A 187 11.59 1.05 -12.30
N LEU A 188 11.68 2.25 -11.73
CA LEU A 188 10.54 2.94 -11.14
C LEU A 188 9.45 3.25 -12.19
N ALA A 189 9.83 3.62 -13.41
CA ALA A 189 8.90 3.85 -14.51
C ALA A 189 8.17 2.55 -14.92
N TYR A 190 8.90 1.43 -15.03
CA TYR A 190 8.30 0.13 -15.34
C TYR A 190 7.33 -0.33 -14.25
N ILE A 191 7.70 -0.17 -12.97
CA ILE A 191 6.83 -0.49 -11.83
C ILE A 191 5.55 0.35 -11.89
N GLU A 192 5.67 1.66 -12.15
CA GLU A 192 4.53 2.58 -12.23
C GLU A 192 3.57 2.21 -13.37
N ILE A 193 4.10 1.87 -14.55
CA ILE A 193 3.32 1.38 -15.70
C ILE A 193 2.63 0.06 -15.35
N LEU A 194 3.35 -0.92 -14.78
CA LEU A 194 2.81 -2.22 -14.42
C LEU A 194 1.65 -2.09 -13.41
N CYS A 195 1.85 -1.30 -12.35
CA CYS A 195 0.82 -1.02 -11.36
C CYS A 195 -0.40 -0.34 -11.99
N THR A 196 -0.19 0.55 -12.96
CA THR A 196 -1.28 1.23 -13.67
C THR A 196 -2.04 0.30 -14.60
N ILE A 197 -1.37 -0.64 -15.27
CA ILE A 197 -2.03 -1.68 -16.07
C ILE A 197 -2.94 -2.52 -15.17
N LEU A 198 -2.43 -2.99 -14.03
CA LEU A 198 -3.23 -3.75 -13.06
C LEU A 198 -4.40 -2.93 -12.51
N TYR A 199 -4.21 -1.62 -12.35
CA TYR A 199 -5.22 -0.69 -11.87
C TYR A 199 -6.37 -0.48 -12.87
N LEU A 200 -6.06 -0.43 -14.17
CA LEU A 200 -7.04 -0.24 -15.25
C LEU A 200 -7.87 -1.49 -15.53
N LEU A 201 -7.33 -2.68 -15.25
CA LEU A 201 -8.04 -3.94 -15.47
C LEU A 201 -9.13 -4.16 -14.39
N PRO A 202 -10.41 -4.33 -14.76
CA PRO A 202 -11.51 -4.45 -13.78
C PRO A 202 -11.33 -5.62 -12.79
N SER A 203 -10.70 -6.71 -13.21
CA SER A 203 -10.46 -7.89 -12.37
C SER A 203 -9.36 -7.69 -11.32
N THR A 204 -8.41 -6.79 -11.57
CA THR A 204 -7.25 -6.55 -10.69
C THR A 204 -7.19 -5.12 -10.16
N SER A 205 -8.20 -4.29 -10.43
CA SER A 205 -8.17 -2.86 -10.16
C SER A 205 -7.87 -2.53 -8.69
N PHE A 206 -8.42 -3.30 -7.74
CA PHE A 206 -8.11 -3.14 -6.32
C PHE A 206 -6.65 -3.49 -5.98
N LEU A 207 -6.09 -4.54 -6.58
CA LEU A 207 -4.67 -4.89 -6.42
C LEU A 207 -3.78 -3.79 -7.00
N GLY A 208 -4.07 -3.33 -8.22
CA GLY A 208 -3.34 -2.23 -8.86
C GLY A 208 -3.38 -0.95 -8.02
N ALA A 209 -4.55 -0.59 -7.48
CA ALA A 209 -4.70 0.56 -6.59
C ALA A 209 -3.89 0.39 -5.29
N THR A 210 -3.86 -0.81 -4.71
CA THR A 210 -3.07 -1.13 -3.51
C THR A 210 -1.57 -0.99 -3.78
N LEU A 211 -1.09 -1.45 -4.94
CA LEU A 211 0.31 -1.30 -5.35
C LEU A 211 0.67 0.17 -5.66
N LEU A 212 -0.23 0.93 -6.27
CA LEU A 212 -0.05 2.37 -6.47
C LEU A 212 -0.02 3.14 -5.14
N VAL A 213 -0.82 2.76 -4.15
CA VAL A 213 -0.74 3.30 -2.78
C VAL A 213 0.64 3.03 -2.17
N SER A 214 1.20 1.82 -2.37
CA SER A 214 2.59 1.53 -1.97
C SER A 214 3.58 2.47 -2.66
N TYR A 215 3.47 2.62 -3.97
CA TYR A 215 4.36 3.47 -4.77
C TYR A 215 4.33 4.93 -4.30
N LEU A 216 3.12 5.48 -4.10
CA LEU A 216 2.92 6.85 -3.65
C LEU A 216 3.36 7.07 -2.21
N GLY A 217 3.23 6.07 -1.34
CA GLY A 217 3.81 6.09 0.01
C GLY A 217 5.34 6.13 0.00
N GLY A 218 5.97 5.45 -0.97
CA GLY A 218 7.38 5.61 -1.33
C GLY A 218 7.74 7.06 -1.62
N ALA A 219 6.99 7.70 -2.53
CA ALA A 219 7.19 9.11 -2.87
C ALA A 219 7.00 10.06 -1.67
N THR A 220 5.98 9.84 -0.82
CA THR A 220 5.80 10.61 0.42
C THR A 220 7.02 10.51 1.32
N CYS A 221 7.54 9.31 1.51
CA CYS A 221 8.70 9.05 2.37
C CYS A 221 9.95 9.79 1.88
N ILE A 222 10.21 9.73 0.57
CA ILE A 222 11.34 10.45 -0.04
C ILE A 222 11.17 11.97 0.09
N ASN A 223 9.97 12.51 -0.14
CA ASN A 223 9.73 13.96 0.04
C ASN A 223 10.03 14.41 1.47
N LEU A 224 9.55 13.67 2.48
CA LEU A 224 9.83 13.97 3.89
C LEU A 224 11.32 13.88 4.22
N ARG A 225 12.01 12.88 3.65
CA ARG A 225 13.46 12.70 3.82
C ARG A 225 14.26 13.87 3.26
N GLU A 226 13.86 14.40 2.10
CA GLU A 226 14.48 15.59 1.50
C GLU A 226 14.14 16.91 2.22
N GLY A 227 13.37 16.85 3.32
CA GLY A 227 12.98 18.05 4.07
C GLY A 227 11.88 18.86 3.37
N GLN A 228 11.15 18.27 2.42
CA GLN A 228 9.99 18.93 1.84
C GLN A 228 8.93 19.19 2.93
N PRO A 229 8.18 20.31 2.83
CA PRO A 229 7.08 20.60 3.74
C PRO A 229 6.09 19.43 3.84
N LEU A 230 5.49 19.25 5.02
CA LEU A 230 4.49 18.20 5.23
C LEU A 230 3.34 18.32 4.22
N GLY A 231 2.88 19.55 3.94
CA GLY A 231 1.79 19.81 2.99
C GLY A 231 2.07 19.29 1.57
N THR A 232 3.29 19.50 1.04
CA THR A 232 3.66 19.00 -0.29
C THR A 232 3.84 17.49 -0.30
N SER A 233 4.43 16.94 0.77
CA SER A 233 4.59 15.50 0.95
C SER A 233 3.27 14.75 1.03
N LEU A 234 2.22 15.38 1.56
CA LEU A 234 0.87 14.80 1.66
C LEU A 234 0.09 14.80 0.35
N ILE A 235 0.54 15.53 -0.68
CA ILE A 235 -0.13 15.51 -2.00
C ILE A 235 -0.16 14.08 -2.57
N THR A 236 0.91 13.31 -2.43
CA THR A 236 0.95 11.92 -2.90
C THR A 236 0.03 11.00 -2.09
N VAL A 237 -0.22 11.30 -0.82
CA VAL A 237 -1.23 10.61 -0.01
C VAL A 237 -2.64 10.90 -0.53
N VAL A 238 -2.93 12.16 -0.86
CA VAL A 238 -4.21 12.56 -1.47
C VAL A 238 -4.41 11.86 -2.81
N ILE A 239 -3.38 11.81 -3.66
CA ILE A 239 -3.43 11.05 -4.92
C ILE A 239 -3.72 9.57 -4.64
N GLY A 240 -3.10 8.96 -3.62
CA GLY A 240 -3.35 7.57 -3.23
C GLY A 240 -4.81 7.34 -2.80
N ILE A 241 -5.43 8.30 -2.11
CA ILE A 241 -6.86 8.26 -1.75
C ILE A 241 -7.73 8.31 -3.02
N VAL A 242 -7.40 9.20 -3.98
CA VAL A 242 -8.14 9.31 -5.24
C VAL A 242 -8.00 8.04 -6.08
N VAL A 243 -6.80 7.46 -6.15
CA VAL A 243 -6.53 6.17 -6.80
C VAL A 243 -7.42 5.08 -6.21
N MET A 244 -7.51 4.99 -4.88
CA MET A 244 -8.36 4.01 -4.20
C MET A 244 -9.87 4.28 -4.38
N ALA A 245 -10.27 5.54 -4.57
CA ALA A 245 -11.66 5.92 -4.79
C ALA A 245 -12.21 5.37 -6.12
N GLY A 246 -11.38 5.26 -7.16
CA GLY A 246 -11.79 4.71 -8.47
C GLY A 246 -12.41 3.31 -8.36
N PRO A 247 -11.64 2.28 -7.93
CA PRO A 247 -12.15 0.93 -7.72
C PRO A 247 -13.31 0.91 -6.72
N TRP A 248 -13.25 1.70 -5.65
CA TRP A 248 -14.31 1.76 -4.62
C TRP A 248 -15.67 2.22 -5.19
N LEU A 249 -15.66 3.12 -6.18
CA LEU A 249 -16.86 3.55 -6.90
C LEU A 249 -17.35 2.48 -7.89
N LEU A 250 -16.44 1.76 -8.53
CA LEU A 250 -16.72 0.75 -9.55
C LEU A 250 -17.22 -0.59 -8.97
N ASP A 251 -16.65 -1.02 -7.84
CA ASP A 251 -16.91 -2.32 -7.22
C ASP A 251 -17.62 -2.17 -5.88
N SER A 252 -18.90 -2.59 -5.86
CA SER A 252 -19.73 -2.57 -4.64
C SER A 252 -19.20 -3.48 -3.52
N ARG A 253 -18.41 -4.51 -3.84
CA ARG A 253 -17.81 -5.43 -2.85
C ARG A 253 -16.82 -4.70 -1.96
N LEU A 254 -16.08 -3.72 -2.49
CA LEU A 254 -15.12 -2.92 -1.74
C LEU A 254 -15.77 -2.13 -0.62
N ARG A 255 -17.04 -1.74 -0.75
CA ARG A 255 -17.76 -1.01 0.30
C ARG A 255 -18.01 -1.85 1.54
N ARG A 256 -18.11 -3.18 1.37
CA ARG A 256 -18.25 -4.12 2.49
C ARG A 256 -16.94 -4.30 3.27
N LEU A 257 -15.79 -3.94 2.67
CA LEU A 257 -14.49 -3.99 3.34
C LEU A 257 -14.26 -2.81 4.30
N PHE A 258 -14.99 -1.70 4.10
CA PHE A 258 -14.91 -0.49 4.93
C PHE A 258 -16.28 -0.23 5.56
N PRO A 259 -16.66 -0.96 6.63
CA PRO A 259 -17.93 -0.72 7.31
C PRO A 259 -17.87 0.62 8.05
N ILE A 260 -18.13 1.73 7.35
CA ILE A 260 -18.25 3.07 7.95
C ILE A 260 -19.52 3.15 8.81
N ARG A 261 -20.42 2.15 8.79
CA ARG A 261 -21.56 2.04 9.72
C ARG A 261 -21.97 0.60 10.02
N SER A 262 -22.17 0.33 11.31
CA SER A 262 -23.15 -0.63 11.84
C SER A 262 -23.63 -0.15 13.21
N THR A 263 -24.41 0.93 13.24
CA THR A 263 -25.33 1.20 14.35
C THR A 263 -26.54 1.96 13.80
N SER A 264 -27.47 1.22 13.19
CA SER A 264 -28.89 1.53 13.35
C SER A 264 -29.46 0.42 14.23
N ARG A 265 -29.57 0.70 15.52
CA ARG A 265 -30.69 0.17 16.31
C ARG A 265 -31.69 1.30 16.44
#